data_AF-A0A953KHD2-F1
#
_entry.id   AF-A0A953KHD2-F1
#
_cell.length_a   1.000
_cell.length_b   1.000
_cell.length_c   1.000
_cell.angle_alpha   90.00
_cell.angle_beta   90.00
_cell.angle_gamma   90.00
#
_symmetry.space_group_name_H-M   'P 1'
#
loop_
_entity.id
_entity.type
_entity.pdbx_description
1 polymer ?
#
loop_
_entity_poly.entity_id
_entity_poly.type
_entity_poly.pdbx_seq_one_letter_code
_entity_poly.pdbx_strand_id
1 'polypeptide(L)'
;MPIFPIKDFFSSLLPNHAIFGLDYGQKTIGIALSDPNLIVASPLQTIYRKKFSIDIKILIDLIQTYKIGGLIIGLPLHLDGNQGRKAQAVNDFAKNIMMVLDLPITLWDERFSTIAADKMMLESNLSRKKRDLLIDQIAAAYMLQGALNYFKNKIKNENG
;
A
#
# COMPACT_ATOMS: atom_id res chain seq x y z
N MET A 1 6.31 2.85 17.43
CA MET A 1 5.34 1.73 17.29
C MET A 1 6.00 0.51 16.67
N PRO A 2 5.48 -0.73 16.84
CA PRO A 2 5.90 -1.88 16.04
C PRO A 2 5.24 -1.88 14.64
N ILE A 3 5.78 -2.65 13.69
CA ILE A 3 5.04 -2.99 12.47
C ILE A 3 3.94 -3.96 12.89
N PHE A 4 2.69 -3.61 12.61
CA PHE A 4 1.55 -4.43 12.97
C PHE A 4 1.44 -5.63 12.02
N PRO A 5 1.09 -6.83 12.53
CA PRO A 5 0.52 -7.86 11.70
C PRO A 5 -0.75 -7.31 11.02
N ILE A 6 -0.99 -7.67 9.75
CA ILE A 6 -2.13 -7.15 8.97
C ILE A 6 -3.49 -7.30 9.68
N LYS A 7 -3.65 -8.37 10.48
CA LYS A 7 -4.86 -8.63 11.28
C LYS A 7 -5.08 -7.59 12.38
N ASP A 8 -4.01 -7.12 13.00
CA ASP A 8 -4.06 -6.22 14.16
C ASP A 8 -4.01 -4.76 13.70
N PHE A 9 -3.48 -4.52 12.49
CA PHE A 9 -3.42 -3.20 11.86
C PHE A 9 -4.80 -2.55 11.76
N PHE A 10 -5.79 -3.23 11.17
CA PHE A 10 -7.11 -2.63 10.97
C PHE A 10 -7.83 -2.32 12.29
N SER A 11 -7.61 -3.14 13.32
CA SER A 11 -8.14 -2.89 14.67
C SER A 11 -7.45 -1.73 15.38
N SER A 12 -6.24 -1.34 14.95
CA SER A 12 -5.49 -0.20 15.50
C SER A 12 -5.85 1.14 14.85
N LEU A 13 -6.64 1.14 13.78
CA LEU A 13 -7.01 2.35 13.05
C LEU A 13 -8.03 3.19 13.83
N LEU A 14 -7.90 4.50 13.70
CA LEU A 14 -8.95 5.41 14.15
C LEU A 14 -10.21 5.27 13.26
N PRO A 15 -11.42 5.26 13.84
CA PRO A 15 -12.65 5.22 13.06
C PRO A 15 -12.74 6.38 12.05
N ASN A 16 -13.36 6.13 10.90
CA ASN A 16 -13.62 7.12 9.85
C ASN A 16 -12.36 7.85 9.32
N HIS A 17 -11.19 7.22 9.40
CA HIS A 17 -9.96 7.73 8.78
C HIS A 17 -9.60 6.89 7.57
N ALA A 18 -9.20 7.56 6.50
CA ALA A 18 -8.63 6.90 5.34
C ALA A 18 -7.22 6.39 5.66
N ILE A 19 -6.74 5.44 4.87
CA ILE A 19 -5.37 4.93 4.93
C ILE A 19 -4.63 5.20 3.62
N PHE A 20 -3.30 5.26 3.69
CA PHE A 20 -2.47 5.25 2.49
C PHE A 20 -1.91 3.86 2.21
N GLY A 21 -1.87 3.53 0.92
CA GLY A 21 -1.08 2.44 0.36
C GLY A 21 0.18 3.00 -0.29
N LEU A 22 1.34 2.46 0.08
CA LEU A 22 2.65 2.86 -0.44
C LEU A 22 3.27 1.72 -1.26
N ASP A 23 3.52 1.96 -2.54
CA ASP A 23 4.36 1.12 -3.38
C ASP A 23 5.77 1.71 -3.44
N TYR A 24 6.71 1.09 -2.71
CA TYR A 24 8.07 1.61 -2.56
C TYR A 24 9.02 1.03 -3.62
N GLY A 25 9.14 1.77 -4.73
CA GLY A 25 10.03 1.45 -5.83
C GLY A 25 11.44 2.03 -5.68
N GLN A 26 12.36 1.67 -6.58
CA GLN A 26 13.74 2.15 -6.55
C GLN A 26 13.86 3.68 -6.79
N LYS A 27 12.99 4.25 -7.63
CA LYS A 27 13.02 5.66 -8.04
C LYS A 27 11.80 6.46 -7.57
N THR A 28 10.76 5.77 -7.15
CA THR A 28 9.44 6.35 -6.89
C THR A 28 8.81 5.73 -5.65
N ILE A 29 7.89 6.46 -5.03
CA ILE A 29 6.94 5.95 -4.06
C ILE A 29 5.55 6.24 -4.61
N GLY A 30 4.86 5.21 -5.08
CA GLY A 30 3.47 5.32 -5.49
C GLY A 30 2.59 5.44 -4.25
N ILE A 31 1.64 6.38 -4.25
CA ILE A 31 0.71 6.58 -3.14
C ILE A 31 -0.71 6.35 -3.63
N ALA A 32 -1.45 5.53 -2.90
CA ALA A 32 -2.89 5.38 -3.03
C ALA A 32 -3.58 5.78 -1.74
N LEU A 33 -4.83 6.22 -1.88
CA LEU A 33 -5.71 6.65 -0.80
C LEU A 33 -6.93 5.73 -0.76
N SER A 34 -7.31 5.27 0.43
CA SER A 34 -8.61 4.63 0.62
C SER A 34 -9.72 5.65 0.87
N ASP A 35 -10.98 5.25 0.71
CA ASP A 35 -12.07 5.94 1.37
C ASP A 35 -12.07 5.66 2.90
N PRO A 36 -12.71 6.51 3.72
CA PRO A 36 -12.78 6.31 5.17
C PRO A 36 -13.49 5.03 5.63
N ASN A 37 -14.31 4.40 4.78
CA ASN A 37 -14.95 3.11 5.10
C ASN A 37 -14.06 1.91 4.73
N LEU A 38 -12.86 2.16 4.19
CA LEU A 38 -11.89 1.12 3.82
C LEU A 38 -12.44 0.14 2.77
N ILE A 39 -13.17 0.65 1.77
CA ILE A 39 -13.83 -0.13 0.72
C ILE A 39 -13.09 -0.01 -0.61
N VAL A 40 -12.75 1.22 -1.01
CA VAL A 40 -12.19 1.55 -2.33
C VAL A 40 -10.84 2.23 -2.15
N ALA A 41 -9.87 1.83 -2.97
CA ALA A 41 -8.58 2.48 -3.11
C ALA A 41 -8.50 3.22 -4.46
N SER A 42 -7.97 4.44 -4.44
CA SER A 42 -7.72 5.25 -5.64
C SER A 42 -6.26 5.72 -5.69
N PRO A 43 -5.65 5.81 -6.89
CA PRO A 43 -4.34 6.45 -7.04
C PRO A 43 -4.38 7.88 -6.54
N LEU A 44 -3.36 8.31 -5.80
CA LEU A 44 -3.25 9.69 -5.31
C LEU A 44 -2.18 10.44 -6.07
N GLN A 45 -0.91 10.06 -5.87
CA GLN A 45 0.22 10.64 -6.57
C GLN A 45 1.48 9.78 -6.44
N THR A 46 2.55 10.19 -7.09
CA THR A 46 3.85 9.53 -7.04
C THR A 46 4.92 10.50 -6.53
N ILE A 47 5.63 10.13 -5.47
CA ILE A 47 6.83 10.84 -5.02
C ILE A 47 8.02 10.32 -5.82
N TYR A 48 8.73 11.21 -6.52
CA TYR A 48 10.03 10.88 -7.12
C TYR A 48 11.10 10.96 -6.05
N ARG A 49 11.72 9.83 -5.73
CA ARG A 49 12.64 9.68 -4.61
C ARG A 49 13.89 10.52 -4.81
N LYS A 50 14.28 11.25 -3.77
CA LYS A 50 15.53 12.01 -3.71
C LYS A 50 16.34 11.59 -2.49
N LYS A 51 16.09 12.25 -1.36
CA LYS A 51 16.68 11.94 -0.06
C LYS A 51 15.53 11.61 0.88
N PHE A 52 15.76 10.64 1.78
CA PHE A 52 14.74 10.20 2.73
C PHE A 52 14.06 11.37 3.46
N SER A 53 14.82 12.35 3.95
CA SER A 53 14.26 13.52 4.64
C SER A 53 13.32 14.37 3.79
N ILE A 54 13.57 14.47 2.48
CA ILE A 54 12.71 15.20 1.54
C ILE A 54 11.45 14.38 1.24
N ASP A 55 11.65 13.11 0.92
CA ASP A 55 10.58 12.20 0.53
C ASP A 55 9.56 12.03 1.68
N ILE A 56 10.05 11.91 2.91
CA ILE A 56 9.21 11.79 4.11
C ILE A 56 8.51 13.08 4.47
N LYS A 57 9.13 14.25 4.26
CA LYS A 57 8.44 15.52 4.48
C LYS A 57 7.19 15.61 3.59
N ILE A 58 7.33 15.26 2.31
CA ILE A 58 6.19 15.23 1.37
C ILE A 58 5.13 14.25 1.86
N LEU A 59 5.52 13.05 2.31
CA LEU A 59 4.59 12.06 2.83
C LEU A 59 3.84 12.56 4.10
N ILE A 60 4.54 13.22 5.02
CA ILE A 60 3.94 13.82 6.24
C ILE A 60 2.91 14.88 5.87
N ASP A 61 3.25 15.79 4.94
CA ASP A 61 2.34 16.85 4.51
C ASP A 61 1.05 16.27 3.93
N LEU A 62 1.14 15.18 3.17
CA LEU A 62 -0.02 14.45 2.65
C LEU A 62 -0.82 13.74 3.75
N ILE A 63 -0.15 13.06 4.67
CA ILE A 63 -0.79 12.38 5.79
C ILE A 63 -1.66 13.36 6.59
N GLN A 64 -1.13 14.57 6.84
CA GLN A 64 -1.87 15.62 7.52
C GLN A 64 -3.04 16.15 6.68
N THR A 65 -2.80 16.40 5.39
CA THR A 65 -3.80 16.94 4.46
C THR A 65 -5.01 16.00 4.33
N TYR A 66 -4.77 14.70 4.20
CA TYR A 66 -5.80 13.69 4.00
C TYR A 66 -6.29 13.03 5.30
N LYS A 67 -5.78 13.46 6.46
CA LYS A 67 -6.12 12.90 7.79
C LYS A 67 -5.99 11.39 7.81
N ILE A 68 -4.79 10.91 7.45
CA ILE A 68 -4.53 9.49 7.31
C ILE A 68 -4.35 8.82 8.67
N GLY A 69 -5.08 7.73 8.87
CA GLY A 69 -5.10 6.96 10.12
C GLY A 69 -4.10 5.80 10.17
N GLY A 70 -3.46 5.45 9.04
CA GLY A 70 -2.49 4.36 8.98
C GLY A 70 -1.90 4.15 7.59
N LEU A 71 -0.81 3.39 7.52
CA LEU A 71 -0.09 3.09 6.29
C LEU A 71 0.00 1.59 6.03
N ILE A 72 -0.24 1.19 4.79
CA ILE A 72 0.05 -0.13 4.26
C ILE A 72 1.17 -0.01 3.23
N ILE A 73 2.24 -0.78 3.37
CA ILE A 73 3.37 -0.77 2.43
C ILE A 73 3.43 -2.12 1.71
N GLY A 74 3.47 -2.09 0.39
CA GLY A 74 3.63 -3.28 -0.44
C GLY A 74 4.95 -4.00 -0.16
N LEU A 75 4.87 -5.31 0.09
CA LEU A 75 6.01 -6.18 0.37
C LEU A 75 6.16 -7.19 -0.78
N PRO A 76 7.13 -6.98 -1.68
CA PRO A 76 7.32 -7.85 -2.84
C PRO A 76 8.05 -9.13 -2.42
N LEU A 77 7.28 -10.17 -2.11
CA LEU A 77 7.80 -11.51 -1.83
C LEU A 77 7.90 -12.35 -3.11
N HIS A 78 8.84 -13.29 -3.11
CA HIS A 78 8.90 -14.33 -4.13
C HIS A 78 7.70 -15.29 -4.00
N LEU A 79 7.35 -16.02 -5.06
CA LEU A 79 6.19 -16.91 -5.07
C LEU A 79 6.25 -17.98 -3.96
N ASP A 80 7.45 -18.41 -3.57
CA ASP A 80 7.72 -19.32 -2.47
C ASP A 80 7.64 -18.67 -1.07
N GLY A 81 7.47 -17.35 -0.99
CA GLY A 81 7.37 -16.56 0.23
C GLY A 81 8.69 -15.99 0.71
N ASN A 82 9.80 -16.26 0.02
CA ASN A 82 11.10 -15.76 0.41
C ASN A 82 11.27 -14.26 0.10
N GLN A 83 12.11 -13.59 0.89
CA GLN A 83 12.42 -12.17 0.73
C GLN A 83 13.65 -11.97 -0.14
N GLY A 84 13.52 -11.13 -1.17
CA GLY A 84 14.65 -10.65 -1.96
C GLY A 84 15.15 -9.27 -1.51
N ARG A 85 16.11 -8.70 -2.26
CA ARG A 85 16.66 -7.36 -1.99
C ARG A 85 15.60 -6.25 -1.94
N LYS A 86 14.54 -6.37 -2.75
CA LYS A 86 13.42 -5.42 -2.76
C LYS A 86 12.64 -5.44 -1.45
N ALA A 87 12.30 -6.64 -0.94
CA ALA A 87 11.64 -6.81 0.34
C ALA A 87 12.49 -6.24 1.50
N GLN A 88 13.81 -6.46 1.48
CA GLN A 88 14.71 -5.85 2.45
C GLN A 88 14.65 -4.31 2.41
N ALA A 89 14.68 -3.71 1.22
CA ALA A 89 14.58 -2.26 1.08
C ALA A 89 13.25 -1.69 1.59
N VAL A 90 12.14 -2.43 1.39
CA VAL A 90 10.83 -2.10 1.97
C VAL A 90 10.87 -2.18 3.49
N ASN A 91 11.44 -3.23 4.07
CA ASN A 91 11.58 -3.38 5.51
C ASN A 91 12.41 -2.24 6.13
N ASP A 92 13.51 -1.87 5.50
CA ASP A 92 14.36 -0.77 5.98
C ASP A 92 13.64 0.58 5.86
N PHE A 93 12.90 0.79 4.78
CA PHE A 93 12.04 1.97 4.62
C PHE A 93 10.98 2.03 5.72
N ALA A 94 10.25 0.95 5.97
CA ALA A 94 9.25 0.85 7.02
C ALA A 94 9.83 1.19 8.40
N LYS A 95 10.98 0.62 8.76
CA LYS A 95 11.67 0.92 10.02
C LYS A 95 12.04 2.40 10.14
N ASN A 96 12.55 3.01 9.07
CA ASN A 96 12.95 4.41 9.09
C ASN A 96 11.75 5.35 9.23
N ILE A 97 10.62 5.08 8.56
CA ILE A 97 9.44 5.93 8.69
C ILE A 97 8.81 5.86 10.09
N MET A 98 8.89 4.71 10.75
CA MET A 98 8.38 4.53 12.11
C MET A 98 9.12 5.35 13.16
N MET A 99 10.35 5.80 12.85
CA MET A 99 11.11 6.68 13.74
C MET A 99 10.62 8.13 13.72
N VAL A 100 9.82 8.50 12.71
CA VAL A 100 9.40 9.89 12.45
C VAL A 100 7.88 10.05 12.28
N LEU A 101 7.15 8.94 12.12
CA LEU A 101 5.70 8.89 12.07
C LEU A 101 5.14 8.13 13.26
N ASP A 102 4.15 8.72 13.92
CA ASP A 102 3.35 8.06 14.96
C ASP A 102 2.01 7.62 14.37
N LEU A 103 2.07 6.66 13.46
CA LEU A 103 0.89 6.04 12.84
C LEU A 103 1.06 4.51 12.80
N PRO A 104 -0.04 3.75 12.87
CA PRO A 104 -0.03 2.34 12.55
C PRO A 104 0.55 2.09 11.15
N ILE A 105 1.47 1.14 11.06
CA ILE A 105 2.10 0.70 9.81
C ILE A 105 2.04 -0.82 9.73
N THR A 106 1.64 -1.35 8.58
CA THR A 106 1.72 -2.79 8.26
C THR A 106 2.39 -2.99 6.91
N LEU A 107 2.96 -4.18 6.72
CA LEU A 107 3.44 -4.65 5.42
C LEU A 107 2.38 -5.58 4.80
N TRP A 108 2.20 -5.46 3.50
CA TRP A 108 1.23 -6.25 2.74
C TRP A 108 1.95 -7.16 1.74
N ASP A 109 1.81 -8.46 1.90
CA ASP A 109 2.30 -9.43 0.92
C ASP A 109 1.45 -9.34 -0.35
N GLU A 110 2.05 -8.77 -1.40
CA GLU A 110 1.38 -8.47 -2.65
C GLU A 110 0.86 -9.73 -3.37
N ARG A 111 1.35 -10.92 -3.02
CA ARG A 111 0.86 -12.20 -3.57
C ARG A 111 -0.59 -12.50 -3.20
N PHE A 112 -1.14 -11.79 -2.20
CA PHE A 112 -2.54 -11.91 -1.81
C PHE A 112 -3.47 -10.99 -2.63
N SER A 113 -2.96 -10.25 -3.62
CA SER A 113 -3.82 -9.60 -4.60
C SER A 113 -4.72 -10.64 -5.29
N THR A 114 -5.99 -10.31 -5.51
CA THR A 114 -6.93 -11.27 -6.08
C THR A 114 -6.69 -11.44 -7.57
N ILE A 115 -6.78 -12.69 -8.06
CA ILE A 115 -6.74 -13.03 -9.50
C ILE A 115 -7.75 -12.21 -10.32
N ALA A 116 -8.85 -11.77 -9.71
CA ALA A 116 -9.85 -10.90 -10.34
C ALA A 116 -9.29 -9.50 -10.67
N ALA A 117 -8.43 -8.94 -9.81
CA ALA A 117 -7.76 -7.67 -10.06
C ALA A 117 -6.77 -7.79 -11.23
N ASP A 118 -6.01 -8.90 -11.29
CA ASP A 118 -5.09 -9.20 -12.40
C ASP A 118 -5.83 -9.40 -13.73
N LYS A 119 -7.01 -10.06 -13.70
CA LYS A 119 -7.85 -10.27 -14.90
C LYS A 119 -8.39 -8.96 -15.48
N MET A 120 -8.87 -8.03 -14.65
CA MET A 120 -9.31 -6.70 -15.13
C MET A 120 -8.20 -5.93 -15.85
N MET A 121 -6.92 -6.13 -15.47
CA MET A 121 -5.79 -5.48 -16.15
C MET A 121 -5.53 -6.04 -17.55
N LEU A 122 -5.67 -7.37 -17.72
CA LEU A 122 -5.45 -8.07 -18.99
C LEU A 122 -6.53 -7.75 -20.04
N GLU A 123 -7.76 -7.46 -19.59
CA GLU A 123 -8.91 -7.16 -20.45
C GLU A 123 -8.91 -5.75 -21.05
N SER A 124 -7.93 -4.90 -20.68
CA SER A 124 -7.79 -3.56 -21.26
C SER A 124 -7.31 -3.64 -22.72
N ASN A 125 -8.09 -3.07 -23.66
CA ASN A 125 -7.76 -2.92 -25.10
C ASN A 125 -6.61 -1.92 -25.39
N LEU A 126 -5.63 -1.83 -24.48
CA LEU A 126 -4.47 -0.95 -24.59
C LEU A 126 -3.29 -1.67 -25.25
N SER A 127 -2.45 -0.91 -25.94
CA SER A 127 -1.15 -1.45 -26.38
C SER A 127 -0.28 -1.79 -25.16
N ARG A 128 0.60 -2.80 -25.29
CA ARG A 128 1.46 -3.26 -24.18
C ARG A 128 2.15 -2.10 -23.45
N LYS A 129 2.81 -1.20 -24.20
CA LYS A 129 3.49 -0.01 -23.65
C LYS A 129 2.55 0.92 -22.88
N LYS A 130 1.32 1.14 -23.36
CA LYS A 130 0.32 1.98 -22.66
C LYS A 130 -0.20 1.29 -21.41
N ARG A 131 -0.36 -0.04 -21.46
CA ARG A 131 -0.75 -0.85 -20.31
C ARG A 131 0.31 -0.82 -19.22
N ASP A 132 1.58 -1.03 -19.56
CA ASP A 132 2.68 -1.01 -18.59
C ASP A 132 2.78 0.34 -17.88
N LEU A 133 2.66 1.45 -18.63
CA LEU A 133 2.63 2.79 -18.06
C LEU A 133 1.43 2.99 -17.10
N LEU A 134 0.26 2.49 -17.49
CA LEU A 134 -0.94 2.58 -16.67
C LEU A 134 -0.80 1.73 -15.40
N ILE A 135 -0.27 0.51 -15.52
CA ILE A 135 0.02 -0.39 -14.39
C ILE A 135 0.94 0.31 -13.39
N ASP A 136 2.03 0.91 -13.85
CA ASP A 136 2.95 1.64 -12.98
C ASP A 136 2.27 2.82 -12.26
N GLN A 137 1.32 3.49 -12.92
CA GLN A 137 0.57 4.62 -12.34
C GLN A 137 -0.47 4.21 -11.30
N ILE A 138 -1.00 2.99 -11.40
CA ILE A 138 -2.08 2.49 -10.53
C ILE A 138 -1.61 1.43 -9.54
N ALA A 139 -0.36 0.98 -9.60
CA ALA A 139 0.18 -0.14 -8.82
C ALA A 139 -0.11 0.00 -7.31
N ALA A 140 0.14 1.17 -6.73
CA ALA A 140 -0.16 1.44 -5.33
C ALA A 140 -1.65 1.27 -4.97
N ALA A 141 -2.56 1.65 -5.88
CA ALA A 141 -4.00 1.53 -5.66
C ALA A 141 -4.46 0.08 -5.74
N TYR A 142 -3.90 -0.70 -6.66
CA TYR A 142 -4.16 -2.14 -6.74
C TYR A 142 -3.68 -2.89 -5.51
N MET A 143 -2.45 -2.58 -5.06
CA MET A 143 -1.88 -3.14 -3.83
C MET A 143 -2.78 -2.83 -2.63
N LEU A 144 -3.18 -1.57 -2.47
CA LEU A 144 -4.07 -1.15 -1.39
C LEU A 144 -5.44 -1.85 -1.49
N GLN A 145 -6.04 -1.90 -2.68
CA GLN A 145 -7.32 -2.57 -2.89
C GLN A 145 -7.25 -4.07 -2.54
N GLY A 146 -6.13 -4.74 -2.85
CA GLY A 146 -5.87 -6.12 -2.45
C GLY A 146 -5.92 -6.29 -0.93
N ALA A 147 -5.24 -5.42 -0.19
CA ALA A 147 -5.23 -5.43 1.27
C ALA A 147 -6.64 -5.18 1.86
N LEU A 148 -7.39 -4.20 1.32
CA LEU A 148 -8.77 -3.91 1.73
C LEU A 148 -9.72 -5.10 1.49
N ASN A 149 -9.60 -5.74 0.33
CA ASN A 149 -10.40 -6.91 -0.02
C ASN A 149 -10.11 -8.11 0.89
N TYR A 150 -8.83 -8.36 1.18
CA TYR A 150 -8.43 -9.41 2.12
C TYR A 150 -9.05 -9.21 3.50
N PHE A 151 -8.96 -7.99 4.02
CA PHE A 151 -9.56 -7.63 5.30
C PHE A 151 -11.08 -7.86 5.31
N LYS A 152 -11.78 -7.38 4.29
CA LYS A 152 -13.24 -7.53 4.17
C LYS A 152 -13.68 -8.99 4.09
N ASN A 153 -12.95 -9.83 3.35
CA ASN A 153 -13.26 -11.26 3.25
C ASN A 153 -13.02 -11.98 4.57
N LYS A 154 -11.99 -11.59 5.33
CA LYS A 154 -11.70 -12.17 6.63
C LYS A 154 -12.79 -11.86 7.65
N ILE A 155 -13.25 -10.61 7.72
CA ILE A 155 -14.38 -10.22 8.60
C ILE A 155 -15.64 -11.02 8.27
N LYS A 156 -15.94 -11.23 6.97
CA LYS A 156 -17.10 -12.03 6.56
C LYS A 156 -17.02 -13.48 7.03
N ASN A 157 -15.83 -14.07 7.02
CA ASN A 157 -15.61 -15.47 7.41
C ASN A 157 -15.58 -15.67 8.94
N GLU A 158 -15.28 -14.63 9.72
CA GLU A 158 -15.31 -14.68 11.20
C GLU A 158 -16.71 -14.41 11.77
N ASN A 159 -17.60 -13.78 11.01
CA ASN A 159 -18.97 -13.43 11.40
C ASN A 159 -20.06 -14.33 10.77
N GLY A 160 -19.68 -15.40 10.07
CA GLY A 160 -20.58 -16.37 9.44
C GLY A 160 -20.34 -17.78 9.98
#